data_AF-A0A967S8U7-F1
#
_entry.id   AF-A0A967S8U7-F1
#
_cell.length_a   1.000
_cell.length_b   1.000
_cell.length_c   1.000
_cell.angle_alpha   90.00
_cell.angle_beta   90.00
_cell.angle_gamma   90.00
#
_symmetry.space_group_name_H-M   'P 1'
#
loop_
_entity.id
_entity.type
_entity.pdbx_description
1 polymer ?
#
loop_
_entity_poly.entity_id
_entity_poly.type
_entity_poly.pdbx_seq_one_letter_code
_entity_poly.pdbx_strand_id
1 'polypeptide(L)'
;MLFPSLPLVVYTRLRPQTVPVFLRLGQTGIREVIVADHDDHPDRLIDLLLSAAARAVSRRLMREIEDVVRIWPGELRWAVETMIREPASLHTVQELADRARMDRRTCARWFTKAGLPPPSVMLMVFRIAYAHRLLQDPGYTIEDVATRLGYSKARPFAQHVKEVFGMTPGELRVSLTPEAAITKLRERYFSSGRTAATAG
;
A
#
# COMPACT_ATOMS: atom_id res chain seq x y z
N MET A 1 -15.30 -5.98 12.88
CA MET A 1 -14.26 -7.04 13.01
C MET A 1 -13.26 -6.62 14.07
N LEU A 2 -12.95 -7.49 15.04
CA LEU A 2 -12.12 -7.20 16.22
C LEU A 2 -10.61 -7.06 15.95
N PHE A 3 -10.12 -7.31 14.72
CA PHE A 3 -8.69 -7.25 14.39
C PHE A 3 -8.42 -6.65 13.00
N PRO A 4 -8.57 -5.33 12.81
CA PRO A 4 -8.51 -4.74 11.48
C PRO A 4 -7.08 -4.69 10.90
N SER A 5 -6.05 -5.02 11.68
CA SER A 5 -4.66 -5.21 11.23
C SER A 5 -4.37 -6.63 10.72
N LEU A 6 -5.13 -7.65 11.11
CA LEU A 6 -4.84 -9.02 10.69
C LEU A 6 -5.22 -9.22 9.21
N PRO A 7 -4.32 -9.74 8.36
CA PRO A 7 -4.74 -10.27 7.07
C PRO A 7 -5.65 -11.48 7.30
N LEU A 8 -6.88 -11.40 6.78
CA LEU A 8 -7.85 -12.51 6.80
C LEU A 8 -7.93 -13.10 5.39
N VAL A 9 -7.73 -14.41 5.30
CA VAL A 9 -7.85 -15.19 4.07
C VAL A 9 -8.86 -16.30 4.34
N VAL A 10 -9.82 -16.46 3.44
CA VAL A 10 -10.82 -17.53 3.54
C VAL A 10 -10.33 -18.72 2.74
N TYR A 11 -10.06 -19.84 3.39
CA TYR A 11 -9.70 -21.10 2.74
C TYR A 11 -10.91 -22.05 2.76
N THR A 12 -11.44 -22.40 1.59
CA THR A 12 -12.65 -23.24 1.52
C THR A 12 -12.83 -23.87 0.15
N ARG A 13 -13.74 -24.84 0.01
CA ARG A 13 -14.14 -25.38 -1.29
C ARG A 13 -15.25 -24.55 -1.92
N LEU A 14 -15.18 -24.36 -3.23
CA LEU A 14 -16.23 -23.67 -3.98
C LEU A 14 -17.42 -24.62 -4.18
N ARG A 15 -18.56 -24.27 -3.57
CA ARG A 15 -19.86 -24.92 -3.81
C ARG A 15 -20.92 -23.87 -4.13
N PRO A 16 -22.00 -24.20 -4.87
CA PRO A 16 -23.07 -23.24 -5.18
C PRO A 16 -23.63 -22.53 -3.94
N GLN A 17 -23.73 -23.22 -2.80
CA GLN A 17 -24.24 -22.65 -1.55
C GLN A 17 -23.27 -21.65 -0.88
N THR A 18 -21.98 -21.69 -1.23
CA THR A 18 -20.94 -20.81 -0.65
C THR A 18 -20.79 -19.48 -1.39
N VAL A 19 -21.28 -19.37 -2.63
CA VAL A 19 -21.16 -18.16 -3.46
C VAL A 19 -21.78 -16.91 -2.79
N PRO A 20 -23.00 -16.96 -2.24
CA PRO A 20 -23.56 -15.80 -1.53
C PRO A 20 -22.77 -15.42 -0.27
N VAL A 21 -22.10 -16.39 0.36
CA VAL A 21 -21.25 -16.16 1.53
C VAL A 21 -20.02 -15.35 1.13
N PHE A 22 -19.36 -15.68 0.01
CA PHE A 22 -18.21 -14.92 -0.48
C PHE A 22 -18.55 -13.47 -0.79
N LEU A 23 -19.70 -13.20 -1.41
CA LEU A 23 -20.11 -11.82 -1.70
C LEU A 23 -20.32 -11.01 -0.41
N ARG A 24 -20.94 -11.60 0.62
CA ARG A 24 -21.08 -10.96 1.93
C ARG A 24 -19.73 -10.74 2.60
N LEU A 25 -18.82 -11.71 2.55
CA LEU A 25 -17.47 -11.57 3.08
C LEU A 25 -16.67 -10.49 2.33
N GLY A 26 -16.87 -10.36 1.02
CA GLY A 26 -16.34 -9.26 0.22
C GLY A 26 -16.78 -7.89 0.74
N GLN A 27 -18.05 -7.76 1.10
CA GLN A 27 -18.61 -6.52 1.67
C GLN A 27 -18.10 -6.22 3.09
N THR A 28 -17.66 -7.24 3.85
CA THR A 28 -17.01 -7.02 5.16
C THR A 28 -15.52 -6.71 5.06
N GLY A 29 -14.97 -6.68 3.83
CA GLY A 29 -13.58 -6.29 3.56
C GLY A 29 -12.61 -7.45 3.41
N ILE A 30 -13.09 -8.71 3.42
CA ILE A 30 -12.27 -9.86 3.04
C ILE A 30 -12.12 -9.85 1.53
N ARG A 31 -10.89 -9.65 1.05
CA ARG A 31 -10.60 -9.55 -0.39
C ARG A 31 -9.92 -10.80 -0.95
N GLU A 32 -9.58 -11.76 -0.11
CA GLU A 32 -8.83 -12.95 -0.48
C GLU A 32 -9.59 -14.22 -0.12
N VAL A 33 -9.85 -15.05 -1.11
CA VAL A 33 -10.45 -16.38 -0.98
C VAL A 33 -9.55 -17.36 -1.72
N ILE A 34 -9.21 -18.46 -1.05
CA ILE A 34 -8.51 -19.60 -1.64
C ILE A 34 -9.53 -20.71 -1.79
N VAL A 35 -9.76 -21.09 -3.03
CA VAL A 35 -10.59 -22.24 -3.36
C VAL A 35 -9.74 -23.49 -3.26
N ALA A 36 -10.00 -24.32 -2.26
CA ALA A 36 -9.34 -25.61 -2.10
C ALA A 36 -9.52 -26.47 -3.37
N ASP A 37 -8.50 -27.28 -3.66
CA ASP A 37 -8.39 -28.13 -4.84
C ASP A 37 -8.33 -27.36 -6.19
N HIS A 38 -8.23 -26.01 -6.15
CA HIS A 38 -8.14 -25.14 -7.34
C HIS A 38 -7.01 -24.10 -7.23
N ASP A 39 -6.90 -23.43 -6.09
CA ASP A 39 -5.96 -22.34 -5.82
C ASP A 39 -4.94 -22.65 -4.70
N ASP A 40 -4.93 -23.87 -4.16
CA ASP A 40 -4.19 -24.29 -2.97
C ASP A 40 -2.76 -24.78 -3.24
N HIS A 41 -2.21 -24.46 -4.41
CA HIS A 41 -0.78 -24.64 -4.65
C HIS A 41 0.05 -23.87 -3.61
N PRO A 42 1.07 -24.49 -2.98
CA PRO A 42 1.85 -23.86 -1.91
C PRO A 42 2.41 -22.48 -2.26
N ASP A 43 2.95 -22.31 -3.48
CA ASP A 43 3.52 -21.04 -3.94
C ASP A 43 2.45 -19.94 -4.03
N ARG A 44 1.25 -20.28 -4.52
CA ARG A 44 0.11 -19.36 -4.62
C ARG A 44 -0.40 -18.95 -3.24
N LEU A 45 -0.47 -19.90 -2.30
CA LEU A 45 -0.85 -19.65 -0.91
C LEU A 45 0.15 -18.69 -0.25
N ILE A 46 1.45 -18.93 -0.41
CA ILE A 46 2.51 -18.07 0.12
C ILE A 46 2.38 -16.66 -0.48
N ASP A 47 2.30 -16.55 -1.80
CA ASP A 47 2.17 -15.26 -2.50
C ASP A 47 0.95 -14.45 -2.03
N LEU A 48 -0.18 -15.12 -1.82
CA LEU A 48 -1.41 -14.50 -1.36
C LEU A 48 -1.30 -14.04 0.09
N LEU A 49 -0.79 -14.88 0.99
CA LEU A 49 -0.57 -14.53 2.39
C LEU A 49 0.38 -13.33 2.52
N LEU A 50 1.43 -13.28 1.71
CA LEU A 50 2.39 -12.18 1.71
C LEU A 50 1.81 -10.90 1.14
N SER A 51 1.03 -11.01 0.06
CA SER A 51 0.28 -9.87 -0.46
C SER A 51 -0.72 -9.34 0.57
N ALA A 52 -1.41 -10.22 1.29
CA ALA A 52 -2.36 -9.83 2.34
C ALA A 52 -1.65 -9.18 3.54
N ALA A 53 -0.49 -9.72 3.96
CA ALA A 53 0.33 -9.14 5.01
C ALA A 53 0.90 -7.76 4.60
N ALA A 54 1.33 -7.60 3.35
CA ALA A 54 1.78 -6.31 2.81
C ALA A 54 0.65 -5.28 2.74
N ARG A 55 -0.58 -5.69 2.41
CA ARG A 55 -1.77 -4.82 2.53
C ARG A 55 -2.11 -4.44 3.97
N ALA A 56 -1.69 -5.22 4.98
CA ALA A 56 -1.86 -4.84 6.37
C ALA A 56 -1.06 -3.58 6.74
N VAL A 57 0.12 -3.38 6.12
CA VAL A 57 0.91 -2.14 6.27
C VAL A 57 0.12 -0.95 5.76
N SER A 58 -0.47 -1.05 4.57
CA SER A 58 -1.37 -0.02 4.02
C SER A 58 -2.51 0.33 4.96
N ARG A 59 -3.20 -0.68 5.51
CA ARG A 59 -4.30 -0.47 6.47
C ARG A 59 -3.81 0.22 7.74
N ARG A 60 -2.60 -0.11 8.21
CA ARG A 60 -2.03 0.51 9.41
C ARG A 60 -1.61 1.94 9.15
N LEU A 61 -0.90 2.22 8.05
CA LEU A 61 -0.56 3.57 7.63
C LEU A 61 -1.81 4.45 7.51
N MET A 62 -2.89 3.92 6.93
CA MET A 62 -4.17 4.63 6.83
C MET A 62 -4.70 5.10 8.19
N ARG A 63 -4.62 4.28 9.23
CA ARG A 63 -5.03 4.66 10.59
C ARG A 63 -4.11 5.71 11.19
N GLU A 64 -2.81 5.55 10.99
CA GLU A 64 -1.80 6.45 11.54
C GLU A 64 -1.86 7.86 10.93
N ILE A 65 -2.42 8.03 9.73
CA ILE A 65 -2.58 9.33 9.08
C ILE A 65 -4.03 9.85 9.12
N GLU A 66 -4.96 9.13 9.74
CA GLU A 66 -6.40 9.45 9.72
C GLU A 66 -6.69 10.88 10.21
N ASP A 67 -5.99 11.29 11.27
CA ASP A 67 -6.06 12.62 11.85
C ASP A 67 -5.65 13.73 10.86
N VAL A 68 -4.65 13.45 10.02
CA VAL A 68 -4.11 14.38 9.01
C VAL A 68 -4.99 14.42 7.77
N VAL A 69 -5.46 13.27 7.26
CA VAL A 69 -6.21 13.23 6.00
C VAL A 69 -7.67 13.70 6.14
N ARG A 70 -8.23 13.65 7.35
CA ARG A 70 -9.62 14.05 7.64
C ARG A 70 -9.91 15.53 7.40
N ILE A 71 -8.89 16.38 7.39
CA ILE A 71 -9.02 17.82 7.09
C ILE A 71 -8.82 18.14 5.61
N TRP A 72 -8.37 17.17 4.79
CA TRP A 72 -8.14 17.40 3.38
C TRP A 72 -9.43 17.39 2.55
N PRO A 73 -9.45 18.12 1.42
CA PRO A 73 -10.49 18.02 0.41
C PRO A 73 -10.75 16.58 -0.04
N GLY A 74 -12.00 16.28 -0.42
CA GLY A 74 -12.44 14.93 -0.74
C GLY A 74 -11.61 14.27 -1.84
N GLU A 75 -11.26 15.01 -2.88
CA GLU A 75 -10.49 14.52 -4.03
C GLU A 75 -9.05 14.18 -3.65
N LEU A 76 -8.40 15.03 -2.85
CA LEU A 76 -7.04 14.77 -2.37
C LEU A 76 -7.02 13.59 -1.41
N ARG A 77 -7.95 13.55 -0.45
CA ARG A 77 -8.10 12.43 0.48
C ARG A 77 -8.29 11.14 -0.32
N TRP A 78 -9.25 11.11 -1.22
CA TRP A 78 -9.55 9.94 -2.03
C TRP A 78 -8.32 9.48 -2.82
N ALA A 79 -7.58 10.42 -3.43
CA ALA A 79 -6.37 10.11 -4.18
C ALA A 79 -5.29 9.47 -3.29
N VAL A 80 -4.92 10.10 -2.18
CA VAL A 80 -3.89 9.58 -1.27
C VAL A 80 -4.31 8.24 -0.67
N GLU A 81 -5.56 8.11 -0.26
CA GLU A 81 -6.05 6.86 0.29
C GLU A 81 -6.04 5.72 -0.76
N THR A 82 -6.32 6.03 -2.02
CA THR A 82 -6.23 5.06 -3.13
C THR A 82 -4.80 4.59 -3.33
N MET A 83 -3.82 5.50 -3.30
CA MET A 83 -2.41 5.14 -3.40
C MET A 83 -1.94 4.23 -2.27
N ILE A 84 -2.45 4.47 -1.05
CA ILE A 84 -2.14 3.62 0.11
C ILE A 84 -2.81 2.25 -0.02
N ARG A 85 -4.05 2.17 -0.53
CA ARG A 85 -4.80 0.91 -0.67
C ARG A 85 -4.28 0.02 -1.79
N GLU A 86 -3.76 0.62 -2.86
CA GLU A 86 -3.40 -0.05 -4.11
C GLU A 86 -1.95 0.22 -4.55
N PRO A 87 -0.94 0.10 -3.66
CA PRO A 87 0.43 0.54 -3.98
C PRO A 87 1.05 -0.29 -5.11
N ALA A 88 0.74 -1.58 -5.19
CA ALA A 88 1.30 -2.47 -6.21
C ALA A 88 0.66 -2.28 -7.60
N SER A 89 -0.65 -2.00 -7.67
CA SER A 89 -1.44 -1.95 -8.91
C SER A 89 -1.58 -0.55 -9.52
N LEU A 90 -1.21 0.50 -8.78
CA LEU A 90 -1.23 1.87 -9.26
C LEU A 90 0.17 2.29 -9.71
N HIS A 91 0.37 2.44 -11.02
CA HIS A 91 1.70 2.62 -11.61
C HIS A 91 1.98 4.06 -12.02
N THR A 92 0.95 4.82 -12.40
CA THR A 92 1.12 6.15 -12.96
C THR A 92 0.27 7.20 -12.26
N VAL A 93 0.71 8.46 -12.32
CA VAL A 93 -0.10 9.60 -11.85
C VAL A 93 -1.36 9.77 -12.71
N GLN A 94 -1.31 9.36 -13.98
CA GLN A 94 -2.47 9.43 -14.86
C GLN A 94 -3.58 8.49 -14.39
N GLU A 95 -3.25 7.22 -14.10
CA GLU A 95 -4.21 6.27 -13.53
C GLU A 95 -4.84 6.75 -12.22
N LEU A 96 -4.05 7.43 -11.37
CA LEU A 96 -4.56 8.00 -10.13
C LEU A 96 -5.55 9.13 -10.41
N ALA A 97 -5.18 10.04 -11.31
CA ALA A 97 -5.99 11.18 -11.71
C ALA A 97 -7.33 10.72 -12.33
N ASP A 98 -7.27 9.74 -13.24
CA ASP A 98 -8.44 9.16 -13.89
C ASP A 98 -9.40 8.54 -12.88
N ARG A 99 -8.89 7.70 -11.95
CA ARG A 99 -9.73 7.10 -10.91
C ARG A 99 -10.34 8.13 -9.96
N ALA A 100 -9.62 9.22 -9.71
CA ALA A 100 -10.09 10.33 -8.89
C ALA A 100 -10.91 11.38 -9.67
N ARG A 101 -11.24 11.12 -10.94
CA ARG A 101 -12.00 12.00 -11.84
C ARG A 101 -11.42 13.41 -11.95
N MET A 102 -10.09 13.51 -11.97
CA MET A 102 -9.37 14.77 -12.13
C MET A 102 -8.34 14.65 -13.25
N ASP A 103 -7.90 15.78 -13.79
CA ASP A 103 -6.74 15.80 -14.67
C ASP A 103 -5.43 15.74 -13.85
N ARG A 104 -4.33 15.36 -14.52
CA ARG A 104 -3.01 15.22 -13.90
C ARG A 104 -2.47 16.51 -13.26
N ARG A 105 -2.78 17.68 -13.85
CA ARG A 105 -2.35 19.00 -13.34
C ARG A 105 -3.12 19.36 -12.07
N THR A 106 -4.42 19.09 -12.03
CA THR A 106 -5.27 19.26 -10.85
C THR A 106 -4.81 18.33 -9.73
N CYS A 107 -4.47 17.07 -10.03
CA CYS A 107 -3.88 16.15 -9.06
C CYS A 107 -2.58 16.70 -8.45
N ALA A 108 -1.61 17.12 -9.29
CA ALA A 108 -0.37 17.70 -8.81
C ALA A 108 -0.60 18.96 -7.95
N ARG A 109 -1.51 19.84 -8.38
CA ARG A 109 -1.86 21.06 -7.63
C ARG A 109 -2.41 20.76 -6.23
N TRP A 110 -3.22 19.71 -6.09
CA TRP A 110 -3.74 19.30 -4.78
C TRP A 110 -2.63 18.85 -3.84
N PHE A 111 -1.68 18.04 -4.32
CA PHE A 111 -0.54 17.59 -3.51
C PHE A 111 0.32 18.78 -3.08
N THR A 112 0.61 19.72 -3.99
CA THR A 112 1.34 20.95 -3.66
C THR A 112 0.61 21.79 -2.61
N LYS A 113 -0.71 21.99 -2.76
CA LYS A 113 -1.53 22.76 -1.79
C LYS A 113 -1.51 22.14 -0.39
N ALA A 114 -1.44 20.81 -0.30
CA ALA A 114 -1.35 20.09 0.96
C ALA A 114 0.08 19.97 1.52
N GLY A 115 1.08 20.58 0.87
CA GLY A 115 2.48 20.48 1.27
C GLY A 115 3.08 19.08 1.09
N LEU A 116 2.45 18.23 0.29
CA LEU A 116 2.94 16.89 0.00
C LEU A 116 3.95 16.93 -1.17
N PRO A 117 4.87 15.96 -1.22
CA PRO A 117 5.66 15.70 -2.42
C PRO A 117 4.76 15.47 -3.64
N PRO A 118 5.28 15.62 -4.87
CA PRO A 118 4.52 15.36 -6.09
C PRO A 118 3.87 13.95 -6.08
N PRO A 119 2.71 13.76 -6.75
CA PRO A 119 2.00 12.48 -6.73
C PRO A 119 2.86 11.28 -7.15
N SER A 120 3.79 11.46 -8.11
CA SER A 120 4.73 10.42 -8.53
C SER A 120 5.68 9.98 -7.42
N VAL A 121 6.15 10.93 -6.60
CA VAL A 121 7.02 10.65 -5.44
C VAL A 121 6.21 9.96 -4.36
N MET A 122 4.99 10.39 -4.09
CA MET A 122 4.14 9.72 -3.11
C MET A 122 3.76 8.30 -3.54
N LEU A 123 3.52 8.05 -4.83
CA LEU A 123 3.29 6.70 -5.37
C LEU A 123 4.51 5.81 -5.09
N MET A 124 5.70 6.36 -5.35
CA MET A 124 6.95 5.67 -5.05
C MET A 124 7.07 5.32 -3.57
N VAL A 125 6.84 6.30 -2.69
CA VAL A 125 6.91 6.13 -1.23
C VAL A 125 6.02 4.98 -0.75
N PHE A 126 4.76 4.94 -1.17
CA PHE A 126 3.85 3.87 -0.74
C PHE A 126 4.20 2.50 -1.33
N ARG A 127 4.74 2.46 -2.56
CA ARG A 127 5.29 1.22 -3.15
C ARG A 127 6.46 0.69 -2.33
N ILE A 128 7.36 1.56 -1.88
CA ILE A 128 8.50 1.18 -1.03
C ILE A 128 8.04 0.78 0.38
N ALA A 129 7.02 1.43 0.94
CA ALA A 129 6.39 1.01 2.20
C ALA A 129 5.78 -0.40 2.11
N TYR A 130 5.13 -0.71 0.98
CA TYR A 130 4.62 -2.04 0.70
C TYR A 130 5.76 -3.06 0.52
N ALA A 131 6.82 -2.67 -0.21
CA ALA A 131 8.02 -3.48 -0.42
C ALA A 131 8.68 -3.90 0.89
N HIS A 132 8.73 -3.00 1.88
CA HIS A 132 9.29 -3.26 3.19
C HIS A 132 8.72 -4.55 3.79
N ARG A 133 7.40 -4.75 3.73
CA ARG A 133 6.78 -5.94 4.31
C ARG A 133 7.11 -7.22 3.55
N LEU A 134 7.26 -7.13 2.23
CA LEU A 134 7.68 -8.26 1.40
C LEU A 134 9.14 -8.63 1.67
N LEU A 135 10.02 -7.63 1.83
CA LEU A 135 11.43 -7.85 2.15
C LEU A 135 11.65 -8.54 3.49
N GLN A 136 10.72 -8.42 4.44
CA GLN A 136 10.77 -9.12 5.73
C GLN A 136 10.54 -10.63 5.61
N ASP A 137 10.13 -11.12 4.43
CA ASP A 137 10.06 -12.56 4.18
C ASP A 137 11.42 -13.10 3.71
N PRO A 138 12.02 -14.08 4.40
CA PRO A 138 13.27 -14.71 3.98
C PRO A 138 13.19 -15.42 2.63
N GLY A 139 12.00 -15.83 2.19
CA GLY A 139 11.76 -16.52 0.93
C GLY A 139 11.78 -15.62 -0.30
N TYR A 140 11.74 -14.28 -0.15
CA TYR A 140 11.91 -13.36 -1.27
C TYR A 140 13.34 -12.83 -1.35
N THR A 141 13.91 -12.86 -2.54
CA THR A 141 15.11 -12.08 -2.85
C THR A 141 14.74 -10.61 -3.06
N ILE A 142 15.75 -9.74 -3.04
CA ILE A 142 15.57 -8.31 -3.36
C ILE A 142 15.07 -8.15 -4.80
N GLU A 143 15.49 -9.05 -5.70
CA GLU A 143 15.09 -9.06 -7.10
C GLU A 143 13.62 -9.46 -7.27
N ASP A 144 13.15 -10.49 -6.55
CA ASP A 144 11.74 -10.89 -6.55
C ASP A 144 10.82 -9.74 -6.12
N VAL A 145 11.19 -9.03 -5.05
CA VAL A 145 10.41 -7.88 -4.57
C VAL A 145 10.41 -6.74 -5.60
N ALA A 146 11.55 -6.47 -6.24
CA ALA A 146 11.65 -5.46 -7.28
C ALA A 146 10.75 -5.82 -8.48
N THR A 147 10.83 -7.06 -8.99
CA THR A 147 10.00 -7.54 -10.10
C THR A 147 8.51 -7.48 -9.76
N ARG A 148 8.12 -7.88 -8.54
CA ARG A 148 6.73 -7.80 -8.08
C ARG A 148 6.20 -6.37 -8.02
N LEU A 149 7.09 -5.40 -7.81
CA LEU A 149 6.80 -3.98 -7.88
C LEU A 149 7.01 -3.40 -9.28
N GLY A 150 7.04 -4.22 -10.33
CA GLY A 150 7.12 -3.77 -11.71
C GLY A 150 8.47 -3.14 -12.09
N TYR A 151 9.52 -3.33 -11.30
CA TYR A 151 10.86 -2.94 -11.71
C TYR A 151 11.46 -4.01 -12.62
N SER A 152 12.09 -3.57 -13.70
CA SER A 152 12.83 -4.48 -14.59
C SER A 152 14.12 -5.02 -13.97
N LYS A 153 14.69 -4.31 -12.99
CA LYS A 153 15.94 -4.66 -12.29
C LYS A 153 15.90 -4.20 -10.83
N ALA A 154 16.69 -4.86 -9.97
CA ALA A 154 16.79 -4.51 -8.55
C ALA A 154 17.45 -3.13 -8.27
N ARG A 155 18.27 -2.60 -9.18
CA ARG A 155 19.04 -1.36 -8.93
C ARG A 155 18.16 -0.10 -8.76
N PRO A 156 17.21 0.21 -9.66
CA PRO A 156 16.28 1.32 -9.45
C PRO A 156 15.45 1.17 -8.16
N PHE A 157 15.03 -0.06 -7.85
CA PHE A 157 14.33 -0.35 -6.60
C PHE A 157 15.19 -0.01 -5.37
N ALA A 158 16.45 -0.47 -5.34
CA ALA A 158 17.37 -0.18 -4.25
C ALA A 158 17.63 1.33 -4.06
N GLN A 159 17.69 2.08 -5.16
CA GLN A 159 17.83 3.54 -5.12
C GLN A 159 16.61 4.20 -4.47
N HIS A 160 15.39 3.81 -4.84
CA HIS A 160 14.19 4.33 -4.20
C HIS A 160 14.06 3.92 -2.73
N VAL A 161 14.49 2.71 -2.37
CA VAL A 161 14.58 2.28 -0.97
C VAL A 161 15.50 3.21 -0.18
N LYS A 162 16.67 3.54 -0.74
CA LYS A 162 17.62 4.48 -0.13
C LYS A 162 17.06 5.89 -0.01
N GLU A 163 16.33 6.38 -1.01
CA GLU A 163 15.69 7.70 -0.96
C GLU A 163 14.63 7.80 0.13
N VAL A 164 13.83 6.75 0.33
CA VAL A 164 12.71 6.73 1.28
C VAL A 164 13.17 6.46 2.72
N PHE A 165 14.06 5.48 2.93
CA PHE A 165 14.43 5.04 4.27
C PHE A 165 15.87 5.37 4.68
N GLY A 166 16.73 5.79 3.74
CA GLY A 166 18.15 6.03 3.98
C GLY A 166 18.99 4.76 4.07
N MET A 167 18.43 3.61 3.69
CA MET A 167 19.01 2.28 3.85
C MET A 167 19.01 1.55 2.50
N THR A 168 19.86 0.54 2.34
CA THR A 168 19.74 -0.44 1.24
C THR A 168 18.59 -1.42 1.52
N PRO A 169 18.07 -2.16 0.51
CA PRO A 169 17.02 -3.15 0.75
C PRO A 169 17.43 -4.24 1.75
N GLY A 170 18.70 -4.64 1.77
CA GLY A 170 19.24 -5.63 2.70
C GLY A 170 19.29 -5.13 4.14
N GLU A 171 19.76 -3.90 4.36
CA GLU A 171 19.73 -3.27 5.69
C GLU A 171 18.29 -3.04 6.16
N LEU A 172 17.43 -2.55 5.27
CA LEU A 172 16.03 -2.29 5.54
C LEU A 172 15.30 -3.56 6.02
N ARG A 173 15.63 -4.73 5.46
CA ARG A 173 15.09 -6.03 5.87
C ARG A 173 15.38 -6.38 7.33
N VAL A 174 16.52 -5.97 7.88
CA VAL A 174 16.94 -6.41 9.22
C VAL A 174 16.83 -5.33 10.28
N SER A 175 16.90 -4.06 9.89
CA SER A 175 17.07 -2.94 10.81
C SER A 175 15.78 -2.19 11.14
N LEU A 176 14.67 -2.45 10.45
CA LEU A 176 13.43 -1.67 10.61
C LEU A 176 12.21 -2.57 10.76
N THR A 177 11.46 -2.38 11.84
CA THR A 177 10.17 -3.06 12.01
C THR A 177 9.09 -2.38 11.14
N PRO A 178 8.03 -3.10 10.74
CA PRO A 178 6.92 -2.48 10.00
C PRO A 178 6.31 -1.27 10.71
N GLU A 179 6.22 -1.31 12.04
CA GLU A 179 5.71 -0.21 12.86
C GLU A 179 6.63 1.01 12.78
N ALA A 180 7.94 0.82 12.96
CA ALA A 180 8.92 1.91 12.87
C ALA A 180 8.97 2.50 11.46
N ALA A 181 8.83 1.67 10.42
CA ALA A 181 8.74 2.13 9.04
C ALA A 181 7.55 3.07 8.83
N ILE A 182 6.36 2.70 9.32
CA ILE A 182 5.15 3.52 9.21
C ILE A 182 5.31 4.84 9.97
N THR A 183 5.84 4.81 11.20
CA THR A 183 6.11 6.02 11.99
C THR A 183 7.03 6.97 11.24
N LYS A 184 8.15 6.47 10.69
CA LYS A 184 9.10 7.28 9.91
C LYS A 184 8.47 7.90 8.66
N LEU A 185 7.57 7.18 7.99
CA LEU A 185 6.81 7.71 6.84
C LEU A 185 5.83 8.81 7.25
N ARG A 186 5.09 8.61 8.34
CA ARG A 186 4.18 9.62 8.90
C ARG A 186 4.94 10.90 9.23
N GLU A 187 6.04 10.78 9.97
CA GLU A 187 6.88 11.91 10.36
C GLU A 187 7.48 12.64 9.15
N ARG A 188 7.94 11.91 8.14
CA ARG A 188 8.61 12.51 6.98
C ARG A 188 7.64 13.18 5.99
N TYR A 189 6.47 12.60 5.77
CA TYR A 189 5.58 13.02 4.67
C TYR A 189 4.25 13.61 5.11
N PHE A 190 3.84 13.43 6.38
CA PHE A 190 2.53 13.85 6.87
C PHE A 190 2.59 14.77 8.11
N SER A 191 3.78 15.04 8.66
CA SER A 191 3.96 15.93 9.81
C SER A 191 3.64 17.41 9.51
N SER A 192 3.76 17.83 8.25
CA SER A 192 3.54 19.21 7.80
C SER A 192 2.05 19.57 7.57
N GLY A 193 1.13 18.61 7.68
CA GLY A 193 -0.28 18.79 7.34
C GLY A 193 -1.10 19.72 8.26
N ARG A 194 -0.51 20.24 9.36
CA ARG A 194 -1.20 21.19 10.26
C ARG A 194 -1.31 22.61 9.69
N THR A 195 -0.46 23.00 8.74
CA THR A 195 -0.37 24.41 8.29
C THR A 195 -1.26 24.73 7.08
N ALA A 196 -1.73 23.73 6.34
CA ALA A 196 -2.49 23.95 5.09
C ALA A 196 -4.02 24.09 5.29
N ALA A 197 -4.56 23.77 6.47
CA ALA A 197 -6.01 23.78 6.72
C ALA A 197 -6.59 25.16 7.11
N THR A 198 -5.77 26.20 7.20
CA THR A 198 -6.21 27.56 7.56
C THR A 198 -6.23 28.54 6.38
N ALA A 199 -5.88 28.10 5.17
CA ALA A 199 -5.86 28.93 3.97
C ALA A 199 -6.81 28.35 2.89
N GLY A 200 -8.12 28.56 3.07
CA GLY A 200 -9.15 28.17 2.11
C GLY A 200 -10.52 28.64 2.54
#